data_AF-A0A1H8RJR4-F1
#
_entry.id   AF-A0A1H8RJR4-F1
#
_cell.length_a   1.000
_cell.length_b   1.000
_cell.length_c   1.000
_cell.angle_alpha   90.00
_cell.angle_beta   90.00
_cell.angle_gamma   90.00
#
_symmetry.space_group_name_H-M   'P 1'
#
loop_
_entity.id
_entity.type
_entity.pdbx_description
1 polymer ?
#
loop_
_entity_poly.entity_id
_entity_poly.type
_entity_poly.pdbx_seq_one_letter_code
_entity_poly.pdbx_strand_id
1 'polypeptide(L)'
;SAVSASVPTNQAVGGANAPMLESYDTPGQYFFSDGGQAQRYALLQMEANEARRHLWDARSTVRTLRPGTRFTLTQGPLAAGDTEPAYVVLRVVSVGVNNLPTPAKQGLEELFGPIPELLEESLRAQPENFAAVIAQAADSGYANHFEAIAADTPWRPVVGENGLRHHPKPTAHGSQSAIVVGVDGSSSPNGADEIYCDKLGRVRIRFHWQQDASATCWVRVAQRSAGGGMGSQFLPRIGQEVLVQFLENDIDRPIIVGALYNGQGEGGQAPTPGGKSERDSDTAVFKAAHDHGVSGQGNVAGGNSPLWHGAAADTAGHRNSAAQWGVRSKEFGGAGYNQLLFDDTDNQGRIQLKSSHAASELNLGHLIHAADNYRGSLRGTGAELRTDGYGAVRAGAGLLVSSY
;
A
#
# COMPACT_ATOMS: atom_id res chain seq x y z
N SER A 1 -4.51 13.55 19.34
CA SER A 1 -5.90 13.97 19.54
C SER A 1 -6.76 13.27 18.52
N ALA A 2 -7.89 12.67 18.91
CA ALA A 2 -8.84 12.15 17.93
C ALA A 2 -9.49 13.33 17.19
N VAL A 3 -9.64 13.20 15.88
CA VAL A 3 -10.32 14.20 15.04
C VAL A 3 -11.70 13.64 14.71
N SER A 4 -12.76 14.37 15.02
CA SER A 4 -14.15 13.99 14.74
C SER A 4 -14.93 15.20 14.24
N ALA A 5 -15.92 14.94 13.39
CA ALA A 5 -16.86 15.94 12.90
C ALA A 5 -18.26 15.33 12.81
N SER A 6 -19.29 16.16 13.02
CA SER A 6 -20.69 15.78 12.85
C SER A 6 -21.41 16.91 12.12
N VAL A 7 -22.19 16.57 11.12
CA VAL A 7 -22.94 17.54 10.30
C VAL A 7 -24.41 17.11 10.30
N PRO A 8 -25.32 17.90 10.87
CA PRO A 8 -26.76 17.63 10.78
C PRO A 8 -27.27 17.91 9.36
N THR A 9 -28.44 17.36 9.02
CA THR A 9 -29.13 17.74 7.79
C THR A 9 -29.62 19.20 7.90
N ASN A 10 -29.55 19.93 6.78
CA ASN A 10 -30.07 21.27 6.61
C ASN A 10 -31.56 21.26 6.20
N GLN A 11 -32.15 20.10 5.96
CA GLN A 11 -33.55 19.94 5.59
C GLN A 11 -34.33 19.29 6.73
N ALA A 12 -35.59 19.70 6.92
CA ALA A 12 -36.49 19.01 7.83
C ALA A 12 -36.85 17.64 7.23
N VAL A 13 -36.51 16.56 7.92
CA VAL A 13 -36.76 15.18 7.46
C VAL A 13 -37.84 14.54 8.32
N GLY A 14 -39.00 14.28 7.71
CA GLY A 14 -40.14 13.63 8.38
C GLY A 14 -41.01 14.55 9.24
N GLY A 15 -42.08 13.99 9.80
CA GLY A 15 -42.96 14.71 10.74
C GLY A 15 -42.35 14.82 12.14
N ALA A 16 -43.02 15.52 13.07
CA ALA A 16 -42.52 15.79 14.43
C ALA A 16 -42.12 14.54 15.25
N ASN A 17 -42.61 13.35 14.87
CA ASN A 17 -42.34 12.08 15.54
C ASN A 17 -41.42 11.14 14.73
N ALA A 18 -40.85 11.60 13.60
CA ALA A 18 -39.97 10.77 12.81
C ALA A 18 -38.62 10.60 13.52
N PRO A 19 -38.09 9.36 13.64
CA PRO A 19 -36.80 9.14 14.28
C PRO A 19 -35.67 9.72 13.43
N MET A 20 -34.74 10.43 14.08
CA MET A 20 -33.53 10.90 13.42
C MET A 20 -32.59 9.71 13.20
N LEU A 21 -32.27 9.44 11.92
CA LEU A 21 -31.31 8.41 11.55
C LEU A 21 -29.91 9.02 11.48
N GLU A 22 -28.95 8.37 12.14
CA GLU A 22 -27.55 8.75 12.10
C GLU A 22 -26.76 7.76 11.22
N SER A 23 -25.81 8.29 10.46
CA SER A 23 -24.83 7.51 9.71
C SER A 23 -23.45 7.84 10.27
N TYR A 24 -22.71 6.82 10.67
CA TYR A 24 -21.41 6.95 11.31
C TYR A 24 -20.35 6.18 10.52
N ASP A 25 -19.17 6.80 10.34
CA ASP A 25 -18.02 6.21 9.66
C ASP A 25 -16.73 6.47 10.46
N THR A 26 -15.79 5.53 10.42
CA THR A 26 -14.48 5.62 11.07
C THR A 26 -13.39 5.25 10.07
N PRO A 27 -12.86 6.23 9.31
CA PRO A 27 -11.92 5.94 8.22
C PRO A 27 -10.48 5.66 8.70
N GLY A 28 -10.26 5.56 10.02
CA GLY A 28 -8.98 5.22 10.63
C GLY A 28 -8.11 6.41 11.05
N GLN A 29 -6.94 6.10 11.61
CA GLN A 29 -6.03 7.13 12.16
C GLN A 29 -5.48 8.06 11.07
N TYR A 30 -5.38 9.36 11.38
CA TYR A 30 -4.79 10.39 10.49
C TYR A 30 -5.44 10.51 9.11
N PHE A 31 -6.65 9.98 8.93
CA PHE A 31 -7.38 10.12 7.67
C PHE A 31 -7.65 11.58 7.33
N PHE A 32 -7.88 12.42 8.36
CA PHE A 32 -7.96 13.86 8.23
C PHE A 32 -6.76 14.54 8.88
N SER A 33 -6.22 15.57 8.22
CA SER A 33 -5.12 16.40 8.73
C SER A 33 -5.51 17.16 10.00
N ASP A 34 -6.78 17.59 10.05
CA ASP A 34 -7.35 18.41 11.11
C ASP A 34 -8.88 18.34 11.12
N GLY A 35 -9.50 18.96 12.13
CA GLY A 35 -10.96 19.00 12.28
C GLY A 35 -11.68 19.78 11.17
N GLY A 36 -11.03 20.76 10.54
CA GLY A 36 -11.62 21.51 9.43
C GLY A 36 -11.77 20.63 8.18
N GLN A 37 -10.76 19.81 7.89
CA GLN A 37 -10.85 18.83 6.82
C GLN A 37 -11.94 17.78 7.11
N ALA A 38 -12.00 17.27 8.35
CA ALA A 38 -13.06 16.33 8.76
C ALA A 38 -14.46 16.93 8.57
N GLN A 39 -14.68 18.17 9.02
CA GLN A 39 -15.95 18.89 8.87
C GLN A 39 -16.34 19.06 7.40
N ARG A 40 -15.38 19.45 6.55
CA ARG A 40 -15.61 19.59 5.11
C ARG A 40 -16.04 18.27 4.48
N TYR A 41 -15.39 17.15 4.83
CA TYR A 41 -15.71 15.86 4.25
C TYR A 41 -17.07 15.34 4.72
N ALA A 42 -17.44 15.56 5.98
CA ALA A 42 -18.76 15.26 6.51
C ALA A 42 -19.85 16.10 5.83
N LEU A 43 -19.60 17.40 5.58
CA LEU A 43 -20.53 18.27 4.87
C LEU A 43 -20.79 17.78 3.44
N LEU A 44 -19.74 17.45 2.69
CA LEU A 44 -19.88 16.93 1.33
C LEU A 44 -20.71 15.64 1.27
N GLN A 45 -20.62 14.80 2.30
CA GLN A 45 -21.41 13.57 2.41
C GLN A 45 -22.87 13.86 2.78
N MET A 46 -23.13 14.83 3.67
CA MET A 46 -24.49 15.26 3.97
C MET A 46 -25.17 15.88 2.74
N GLU A 47 -24.52 16.83 2.06
CA GLU A 47 -25.02 17.45 0.82
C GLU A 47 -25.33 16.39 -0.26
N ALA A 48 -24.48 15.36 -0.37
CA ALA A 48 -24.72 14.24 -1.27
C ALA A 48 -26.00 13.45 -0.94
N ASN A 49 -26.27 13.22 0.35
CA ASN A 49 -27.48 12.53 0.79
C ASN A 49 -28.73 13.40 0.56
N GLU A 50 -28.65 14.69 0.87
CA GLU A 50 -29.76 15.64 0.70
C GLU A 50 -30.17 15.79 -0.76
N ALA A 51 -29.21 15.91 -1.67
CA ALA A 51 -29.47 16.03 -3.11
C ALA A 51 -30.24 14.85 -3.71
N ARG A 52 -30.24 13.67 -3.04
CA ARG A 52 -30.93 12.45 -3.51
C ARG A 52 -32.31 12.26 -2.89
N ARG A 53 -32.65 12.99 -1.82
CA ARG A 53 -33.94 12.83 -1.13
C ARG A 53 -35.09 13.57 -1.79
N HIS A 54 -34.80 14.65 -2.52
CA HIS A 54 -35.81 15.52 -3.14
C HIS A 54 -35.61 15.61 -4.65
N LEU A 55 -35.60 14.45 -5.31
CA LEU A 55 -35.55 14.36 -6.77
C LEU A 55 -36.92 14.68 -7.35
N TRP A 56 -36.91 15.54 -8.38
CA TRP A 56 -38.07 15.89 -9.18
C TRP A 56 -38.06 15.08 -10.46
N ASP A 57 -39.15 14.38 -10.70
CA ASP A 57 -39.38 13.59 -11.90
C ASP A 57 -40.37 14.32 -12.81
N ALA A 58 -39.98 14.59 -14.06
CA ALA A 58 -40.79 15.39 -14.97
C ALA A 58 -40.60 15.02 -16.44
N ARG A 59 -41.58 15.44 -17.26
CA ARG A 59 -41.57 15.30 -18.72
C ARG A 59 -41.57 16.65 -19.40
N SER A 60 -40.88 16.77 -20.53
CA SER A 60 -40.96 17.97 -21.38
C SER A 60 -40.78 17.64 -22.86
N THR A 61 -41.02 18.64 -23.71
CA THR A 61 -40.70 18.62 -25.15
C THR A 61 -39.52 19.54 -25.50
N VAL A 62 -38.82 20.08 -24.50
CA VAL A 62 -37.70 21.02 -24.67
C VAL A 62 -36.48 20.26 -25.20
N ARG A 63 -36.20 20.41 -26.49
CA ARG A 63 -35.12 19.71 -27.21
C ARG A 63 -33.71 20.06 -26.76
N THR A 64 -33.54 21.24 -26.17
CA THR A 64 -32.23 21.74 -25.70
C THR A 64 -31.94 21.35 -24.25
N LEU A 65 -32.88 20.69 -23.57
CA LEU A 65 -32.73 20.31 -22.17
C LEU A 65 -31.58 19.29 -22.03
N ARG A 66 -30.65 19.59 -21.13
CA ARG A 66 -29.48 18.75 -20.85
C ARG A 66 -29.11 18.79 -19.37
N PRO A 67 -28.46 17.74 -18.83
CA PRO A 67 -27.89 17.78 -17.49
C PRO A 67 -27.05 19.05 -17.26
N GLY A 68 -27.18 19.64 -16.06
CA GLY A 68 -26.57 20.91 -15.68
C GLY A 68 -27.35 22.16 -16.11
N THR A 69 -28.46 22.03 -16.83
CA THR A 69 -29.31 23.19 -17.18
C THR A 69 -30.11 23.65 -15.98
N ARG A 70 -30.07 24.96 -15.69
CA ARG A 70 -30.96 25.60 -14.72
C ARG A 70 -32.20 26.16 -15.43
N PHE A 71 -33.38 25.95 -14.87
CA PHE A 71 -34.63 26.51 -15.39
C PHE A 71 -35.57 26.94 -14.25
N THR A 72 -36.50 27.84 -14.56
CA THR A 72 -37.57 28.25 -13.65
C THR A 72 -38.87 27.58 -14.09
N LEU A 73 -39.59 26.94 -13.17
CA LEU A 73 -40.88 26.33 -13.47
C LEU A 73 -42.01 27.31 -13.16
N THR A 74 -42.72 27.76 -14.19
CA THR A 74 -43.95 28.55 -14.02
C THR A 74 -45.17 27.62 -13.96
N GLN A 75 -46.18 27.98 -13.15
CA GLN A 75 -47.44 27.24 -13.05
C GLN A 75 -47.29 25.79 -12.53
N GLY A 76 -46.31 25.54 -11.64
CA GLY A 76 -46.12 24.24 -11.00
C GLY A 76 -47.15 23.92 -9.91
N PRO A 77 -47.31 22.62 -9.55
CA PRO A 77 -48.31 22.16 -8.57
C PRO A 77 -48.02 22.59 -7.13
N LEU A 78 -46.76 22.89 -6.81
CA LEU A 78 -46.39 23.53 -5.54
C LEU A 78 -46.43 25.05 -5.77
N ALA A 79 -47.51 25.68 -5.31
CA ALA A 79 -47.66 27.12 -5.37
C ALA A 79 -46.51 27.82 -4.63
N ALA A 80 -45.99 28.86 -5.26
CA ALA A 80 -44.84 29.64 -4.85
C ALA A 80 -45.02 30.25 -3.44
N GLY A 81 -44.01 30.08 -2.58
CA GLY A 81 -43.67 31.15 -1.65
C GLY A 81 -43.09 32.36 -2.40
N ASP A 82 -42.48 33.32 -1.72
CA ASP A 82 -41.92 34.55 -2.35
C ASP A 82 -40.75 34.31 -3.33
N THR A 83 -40.32 33.07 -3.55
CA THR A 83 -39.19 32.70 -4.40
C THR A 83 -39.63 31.95 -5.65
N GLU A 84 -39.21 32.42 -6.83
CA GLU A 84 -39.37 31.70 -8.09
C GLU A 84 -38.71 30.31 -8.00
N PRO A 85 -39.46 29.22 -8.24
CA PRO A 85 -38.93 27.87 -8.08
C PRO A 85 -37.98 27.56 -9.24
N ALA A 86 -36.68 27.61 -8.95
CA ALA A 86 -35.62 27.29 -9.89
C ALA A 86 -35.08 25.87 -9.64
N TYR A 87 -34.79 25.15 -10.71
CA TYR A 87 -34.35 23.76 -10.69
C TYR A 87 -33.11 23.55 -11.54
N VAL A 88 -32.32 22.53 -11.21
CA VAL A 88 -31.16 22.08 -11.98
C VAL A 88 -31.40 20.66 -12.45
N VAL A 89 -31.29 20.45 -13.76
CA VAL A 89 -31.45 19.13 -14.40
C VAL A 89 -30.24 18.24 -14.09
N LEU A 90 -30.47 17.02 -13.62
CA LEU A 90 -29.45 16.03 -13.31
C LEU A 90 -29.31 14.96 -14.39
N ARG A 91 -30.44 14.52 -14.96
CA ARG A 91 -30.50 13.45 -15.96
C ARG A 91 -31.58 13.78 -16.99
N VAL A 92 -31.35 13.40 -18.25
CA VAL A 92 -32.34 13.52 -19.33
C VAL A 92 -32.34 12.24 -20.14
N VAL A 93 -33.50 11.62 -20.32
CA VAL A 93 -33.75 10.53 -21.26
C VAL A 93 -34.63 11.06 -22.38
N SER A 94 -34.13 11.02 -23.61
CA SER A 94 -34.81 11.59 -24.77
C SER A 94 -35.38 10.52 -25.67
N VAL A 95 -36.60 10.73 -26.16
CA VAL A 95 -37.26 9.92 -27.18
C VAL A 95 -37.56 10.82 -28.38
N GLY A 96 -36.99 10.48 -29.53
CA GLY A 96 -37.28 11.15 -30.80
C GLY A 96 -38.05 10.21 -31.71
N VAL A 97 -39.14 10.69 -32.31
CA VAL A 97 -39.93 9.93 -33.28
C VAL A 97 -39.76 10.57 -34.65
N ASN A 98 -39.26 9.79 -35.61
CA ASN A 98 -39.13 10.24 -36.99
C ASN A 98 -40.42 9.95 -37.76
N ASN A 99 -40.86 10.91 -38.59
CA ASN A 99 -42.06 10.78 -39.39
C ASN A 99 -41.75 10.05 -40.70
N LEU A 100 -41.54 8.74 -40.61
CA LEU A 100 -41.21 7.90 -41.77
C LEU A 100 -42.45 7.68 -42.66
N PRO A 101 -42.27 7.58 -43.99
CA PRO A 101 -43.32 7.15 -44.90
C PRO A 101 -43.87 5.76 -44.52
N THR A 102 -45.17 5.53 -44.74
CA THR A 102 -45.84 4.24 -44.41
C THR A 102 -45.10 3.01 -44.93
N PRO A 103 -44.55 2.97 -46.17
CA PRO A 103 -43.79 1.80 -46.64
C PRO A 103 -42.53 1.52 -45.82
N ALA A 104 -41.86 2.56 -45.32
CA ALA A 104 -40.68 2.42 -44.49
C ALA A 104 -41.03 1.92 -43.08
N LYS A 105 -42.18 2.35 -42.52
CA LYS A 105 -42.67 1.84 -41.23
C LYS A 105 -43.02 0.35 -41.31
N GLN A 106 -43.76 -0.06 -42.34
CA GLN A 106 -44.14 -1.45 -42.57
C GLN A 106 -42.90 -2.35 -42.77
N GLY A 107 -41.92 -1.90 -43.57
CA GLY A 107 -40.69 -2.67 -43.75
C GLY A 107 -39.85 -2.81 -42.48
N LEU A 108 -39.86 -1.82 -41.58
CA LEU A 108 -39.19 -1.91 -40.28
C LEU A 108 -39.92 -2.86 -39.32
N GLU A 109 -41.25 -2.81 -39.28
CA GLU A 109 -42.08 -3.73 -38.47
C GLU A 109 -41.92 -5.18 -38.91
N GLU A 110 -41.81 -5.46 -40.22
CA GLU A 110 -41.55 -6.81 -40.74
C GLU A 110 -40.15 -7.33 -40.36
N LEU A 111 -39.14 -6.46 -40.33
CA LEU A 111 -37.75 -6.85 -40.06
C LEU A 111 -37.47 -7.07 -38.57
N PHE A 112 -38.04 -6.23 -37.71
CA PHE A 112 -37.66 -6.17 -36.29
C PHE A 112 -38.81 -6.55 -35.35
N GLY A 113 -40.06 -6.60 -35.81
CA GLY A 113 -41.25 -6.67 -34.98
C GLY A 113 -41.79 -5.28 -34.62
N PRO A 114 -42.85 -5.21 -33.80
CA PRO A 114 -43.47 -3.93 -33.46
C PRO A 114 -42.51 -3.07 -32.61
N ILE A 115 -42.28 -1.85 -33.08
CA ILE A 115 -41.27 -0.91 -32.57
C ILE A 115 -41.49 -0.47 -31.10
N PRO A 116 -42.73 -0.24 -30.63
CA PRO A 116 -42.98 0.13 -29.23
C PRO A 116 -42.43 -0.90 -28.23
N GLU A 117 -42.62 -2.19 -28.50
CA GLU A 117 -42.20 -3.30 -27.66
C GLU A 117 -40.66 -3.42 -27.63
N LEU A 118 -40.00 -3.24 -28.77
CA LEU A 118 -38.53 -3.19 -28.84
C LEU A 118 -37.95 -2.00 -28.09
N LEU A 119 -38.62 -0.85 -28.13
CA LEU A 119 -38.22 0.35 -27.38
C LEU A 119 -38.35 0.13 -25.88
N GLU A 120 -39.42 -0.56 -25.47
CA GLU A 120 -39.63 -0.94 -24.07
C GLU A 120 -38.55 -1.93 -23.57
N GLU A 121 -38.21 -2.94 -24.38
CA GLU A 121 -37.21 -3.96 -24.05
C GLU A 121 -35.77 -3.41 -24.05
N SER A 122 -35.46 -2.46 -24.94
CA SER A 122 -34.12 -1.87 -25.07
C SER A 122 -33.69 -1.02 -23.88
N LEU A 123 -34.63 -0.61 -23.02
CA LEU A 123 -34.37 0.25 -21.87
C LEU A 123 -34.40 -0.57 -20.58
N ARG A 124 -33.25 -1.18 -20.24
CA ARG A 124 -33.06 -2.05 -19.04
C ARG A 124 -33.21 -1.38 -17.66
N ALA A 125 -33.71 -0.14 -17.61
CA ALA A 125 -34.21 0.51 -16.42
C ALA A 125 -35.05 1.70 -16.90
N GLN A 126 -36.35 1.48 -17.14
CA GLN A 126 -37.23 2.56 -17.55
C GLN A 126 -37.44 3.52 -16.38
N PRO A 127 -37.33 4.85 -16.61
CA PRO A 127 -37.84 5.81 -15.64
C PRO A 127 -39.30 5.53 -15.32
N GLU A 128 -39.76 5.92 -14.13
CA GLU A 128 -41.19 5.85 -13.83
C GLU A 128 -41.99 6.63 -14.89
N ASN A 129 -43.12 6.10 -15.32
CA ASN A 129 -43.99 6.70 -16.34
C ASN A 129 -43.36 6.89 -17.75
N PHE A 130 -42.34 6.11 -18.12
CA PHE A 130 -41.68 6.24 -19.41
C PHE A 130 -42.60 6.02 -20.63
N ALA A 131 -43.59 5.13 -20.52
CA ALA A 131 -44.63 4.94 -21.55
C ALA A 131 -45.32 6.26 -21.94
N ALA A 132 -45.53 7.15 -20.97
CA ALA A 132 -46.16 8.44 -21.20
C ALA A 132 -45.19 9.44 -21.89
N VAL A 133 -43.88 9.23 -21.80
CA VAL A 133 -42.87 9.97 -22.59
C VAL A 133 -42.95 9.54 -24.05
N ILE A 134 -43.03 8.23 -24.31
CA ILE A 134 -43.13 7.67 -25.66
C ILE A 134 -44.40 8.19 -26.34
N ALA A 135 -45.54 8.13 -25.66
CA ALA A 135 -46.81 8.66 -26.19
C ALA A 135 -46.71 10.16 -26.55
N GLN A 136 -46.08 10.97 -25.69
CA GLN A 136 -45.85 12.39 -25.97
C GLN A 136 -44.90 12.60 -27.17
N ALA A 137 -43.86 11.78 -27.30
CA ALA A 137 -42.93 11.84 -28.42
C ALA A 137 -43.60 11.43 -29.74
N ALA A 138 -44.55 10.50 -29.72
CA ALA A 138 -45.32 10.10 -30.89
C ALA A 138 -46.20 11.23 -31.42
N ASP A 139 -46.78 12.03 -30.53
CA ASP A 139 -47.61 13.19 -30.90
C ASP A 139 -46.78 14.40 -31.36
N SER A 140 -45.70 14.72 -30.62
CA SER A 140 -44.92 15.96 -30.84
C SER A 140 -43.61 15.77 -31.62
N GLY A 141 -43.28 14.54 -32.00
CA GLY A 141 -42.02 14.14 -32.64
C GLY A 141 -40.82 14.06 -31.69
N TYR A 142 -40.92 14.60 -30.47
CA TYR A 142 -39.87 14.52 -29.46
C TYR A 142 -40.43 14.74 -28.06
N ALA A 143 -40.03 13.90 -27.11
CA ALA A 143 -40.23 14.17 -25.70
C ALA A 143 -39.02 13.71 -24.90
N ASN A 144 -38.90 14.22 -23.68
CA ASN A 144 -37.94 13.73 -22.71
C ASN A 144 -38.58 13.52 -21.34
N HIS A 145 -37.96 12.59 -20.62
CA HIS A 145 -38.04 12.46 -19.17
C HIS A 145 -36.79 13.09 -18.59
N PHE A 146 -36.91 13.82 -17.49
CA PHE A 146 -35.76 14.36 -16.80
C PHE A 146 -35.93 14.33 -15.28
N GLU A 147 -34.78 14.20 -14.61
CA GLU A 147 -34.66 14.33 -13.17
C GLU A 147 -34.04 15.69 -12.84
N ALA A 148 -34.55 16.36 -11.81
CA ALA A 148 -34.04 17.64 -11.35
C ALA A 148 -34.01 17.74 -9.83
N ILE A 149 -33.28 18.73 -9.32
CA ILE A 149 -33.30 19.15 -7.92
C ILE A 149 -33.54 20.66 -7.84
N ALA A 150 -33.96 21.15 -6.67
CA ALA A 150 -34.04 22.59 -6.42
C ALA A 150 -32.65 23.24 -6.57
N ALA A 151 -32.59 24.43 -7.18
CA ALA A 151 -31.33 25.07 -7.54
C ALA A 151 -30.48 25.53 -6.34
N ASP A 152 -31.09 25.64 -5.16
CA ASP A 152 -30.44 25.94 -3.89
C ASP A 152 -29.84 24.70 -3.20
N THR A 153 -30.21 23.50 -3.64
CA THR A 153 -29.72 22.24 -3.09
C THR A 153 -28.35 21.90 -3.71
N PRO A 154 -27.26 21.86 -2.92
CA PRO A 154 -25.93 21.56 -3.46
C PRO A 154 -25.86 20.12 -3.95
N TRP A 155 -25.64 19.91 -5.24
CA TRP A 155 -25.41 18.57 -5.78
C TRP A 155 -23.99 18.08 -5.47
N ARG A 156 -23.88 16.81 -5.05
CA ARG A 156 -22.61 16.11 -4.88
C ARG A 156 -22.64 14.70 -5.49
N PRO A 157 -21.54 14.27 -6.11
CA PRO A 157 -21.41 12.95 -6.73
C PRO A 157 -21.36 11.81 -5.69
N VAL A 158 -21.99 10.66 -5.98
CA VAL A 158 -21.96 9.40 -5.18
C VAL A 158 -21.86 8.17 -6.11
N VAL A 159 -21.07 7.15 -5.76
CA VAL A 159 -21.00 5.81 -6.38
C VAL A 159 -21.64 4.75 -5.49
N GLY A 160 -22.56 4.00 -6.10
CA GLY A 160 -23.35 2.93 -5.48
C GLY A 160 -24.63 3.44 -4.85
N GLU A 161 -25.66 2.58 -4.81
CA GLU A 161 -26.94 2.84 -4.15
C GLU A 161 -26.78 3.17 -2.64
N ASN A 162 -25.58 2.95 -2.09
CA ASN A 162 -25.28 3.00 -0.66
C ASN A 162 -24.62 4.30 -0.18
N GLY A 163 -24.39 5.32 -1.02
CA GLY A 163 -23.89 6.61 -0.53
C GLY A 163 -22.37 6.84 -0.52
N LEU A 164 -21.54 6.01 -1.18
CA LEU A 164 -20.06 6.14 -1.18
C LEU A 164 -19.54 7.08 -2.29
N ARG A 165 -18.33 7.66 -2.19
CA ARG A 165 -17.82 8.68 -3.14
C ARG A 165 -17.40 8.13 -4.52
N HIS A 166 -17.44 8.97 -5.57
CA HIS A 166 -17.15 8.61 -6.99
C HIS A 166 -15.78 8.00 -7.30
N HIS A 167 -14.85 8.09 -6.38
CA HIS A 167 -13.55 7.46 -6.45
C HIS A 167 -13.31 6.81 -5.10
N PRO A 168 -13.76 5.55 -4.86
CA PRO A 168 -13.26 4.82 -3.71
C PRO A 168 -11.75 4.86 -3.83
N LYS A 169 -11.10 5.38 -2.78
CA LYS A 169 -9.66 5.45 -2.74
C LYS A 169 -9.13 4.06 -3.10
N PRO A 170 -8.18 3.91 -4.04
CA PRO A 170 -7.68 2.60 -4.38
C PRO A 170 -7.17 1.91 -3.11
N THR A 171 -7.52 0.65 -2.94
CA THR A 171 -7.13 -0.15 -1.79
C THR A 171 -5.95 -1.04 -2.15
N ALA A 172 -4.94 -1.08 -1.29
CA ALA A 172 -3.84 -2.04 -1.39
C ALA A 172 -4.17 -3.26 -0.53
N HIS A 173 -4.79 -4.27 -1.14
CA HIS A 173 -5.01 -5.53 -0.46
C HIS A 173 -3.69 -6.30 -0.35
N GLY A 174 -3.16 -6.40 0.86
CA GLY A 174 -1.94 -7.15 1.15
C GLY A 174 -0.67 -6.30 1.21
N SER A 175 0.46 -7.00 1.31
CA SER A 175 1.79 -6.38 1.41
C SER A 175 2.47 -6.33 0.05
N GLN A 176 3.31 -5.33 -0.18
CA GLN A 176 4.19 -5.23 -1.35
C GLN A 176 5.64 -5.12 -0.89
N SER A 177 6.60 -5.49 -1.74
CA SER A 177 7.99 -5.13 -1.51
C SER A 177 8.37 -3.83 -2.24
N ALA A 178 9.38 -3.14 -1.70
CA ALA A 178 9.92 -1.91 -2.24
C ALA A 178 11.42 -1.83 -1.97
N ILE A 179 12.13 -0.99 -2.72
CA ILE A 179 13.58 -0.76 -2.54
C ILE A 179 13.80 0.57 -1.81
N VAL A 180 14.68 0.56 -0.82
CA VAL A 180 15.10 1.77 -0.10
C VAL A 180 15.99 2.62 -1.00
N VAL A 181 15.73 3.93 -1.05
CA VAL A 181 16.42 4.85 -1.96
C VAL A 181 17.03 6.06 -1.25
N GLY A 182 18.01 6.67 -1.90
CA GLY A 182 18.69 7.89 -1.45
C GLY A 182 17.90 9.17 -1.71
N VAL A 183 18.58 10.30 -1.49
CA VAL A 183 18.03 11.66 -1.66
C VAL A 183 17.57 11.93 -3.10
N ASP A 184 18.27 11.38 -4.07
CA ASP A 184 18.04 11.50 -5.51
C ASP A 184 17.10 10.40 -6.06
N GLY A 185 16.63 9.48 -5.21
CA GLY A 185 15.84 8.33 -5.64
C GLY A 185 16.67 7.15 -6.14
N SER A 186 18.00 7.22 -6.06
CA SER A 186 18.90 6.12 -6.42
C SER A 186 18.76 4.95 -5.44
N SER A 187 18.73 3.73 -5.98
CA SER A 187 18.84 2.48 -5.20
C SER A 187 20.28 2.06 -4.93
N SER A 188 21.26 2.83 -5.40
CA SER A 188 22.69 2.60 -5.14
C SER A 188 23.23 3.75 -4.26
N PRO A 189 23.99 3.44 -3.20
CA PRO A 189 24.58 4.45 -2.35
C PRO A 189 25.67 5.24 -3.10
N ASN A 190 25.80 6.53 -2.79
CA ASN A 190 26.87 7.38 -3.32
C ASN A 190 27.96 7.52 -2.25
N GLY A 191 29.00 6.68 -2.32
CA GLY A 191 30.09 6.68 -1.34
C GLY A 191 29.58 6.34 0.07
N ALA A 192 29.81 7.24 1.03
CA ALA A 192 29.46 7.04 2.44
C ALA A 192 27.95 7.23 2.74
N ASP A 193 27.15 7.74 1.79
CA ASP A 193 25.72 7.98 1.98
C ASP A 193 24.91 6.68 1.85
N GLU A 194 25.22 5.66 2.66
CA GLU A 194 24.56 4.36 2.60
C GLU A 194 23.21 4.31 3.35
N ILE A 195 22.97 5.28 4.23
CA ILE A 195 21.75 5.40 5.04
C ILE A 195 21.16 6.79 4.80
N TYR A 196 19.90 6.83 4.37
CA TYR A 196 19.17 8.07 4.19
C TYR A 196 17.86 8.03 4.98
N CYS A 197 17.85 8.69 6.13
CA CYS A 197 16.70 8.74 7.04
C CYS A 197 16.45 10.14 7.61
N ASP A 198 15.23 10.40 8.05
CA ASP A 198 14.88 11.65 8.73
C ASP A 198 14.99 11.55 10.27
N LYS A 199 14.64 12.63 10.97
CA LYS A 199 14.67 12.71 12.44
C LYS A 199 13.81 11.66 13.15
N LEU A 200 12.85 11.04 12.45
CA LEU A 200 11.96 10.01 12.99
C LEU A 200 12.43 8.59 12.60
N GLY A 201 13.56 8.45 11.91
CA GLY A 201 14.03 7.17 11.38
C GLY A 201 13.18 6.64 10.23
N ARG A 202 12.45 7.52 9.52
CA ARG A 202 11.77 7.14 8.27
C ARG A 202 12.80 7.05 7.16
N VAL A 203 12.57 6.17 6.20
CA VAL A 203 13.39 6.04 4.98
C VAL A 203 12.57 6.37 3.75
N ARG A 204 13.23 6.67 2.63
CA ARG A 204 12.55 6.79 1.33
C ARG A 204 12.55 5.44 0.63
N ILE A 205 11.43 5.12 -0.01
CA ILE A 205 11.26 3.87 -0.77
C ILE A 205 10.77 4.14 -2.17
N ARG A 206 11.06 3.20 -3.07
CA ARG A 206 10.52 3.12 -4.42
C ARG A 206 9.91 1.74 -4.63
N PHE A 207 8.64 1.69 -5.01
CA PHE A 207 7.97 0.46 -5.41
C PHE A 207 8.41 0.02 -6.81
N HIS A 208 8.30 -1.28 -7.08
CA HIS A 208 8.73 -1.88 -8.36
C HIS A 208 7.96 -1.38 -9.57
N TRP A 209 6.71 -0.95 -9.38
CA TRP A 209 5.86 -0.41 -10.45
C TRP A 209 6.10 1.09 -10.73
N GLN A 210 6.91 1.78 -9.92
CA GLN A 210 7.21 3.20 -10.12
C GLN A 210 8.28 3.39 -11.19
N GLN A 211 7.92 4.13 -12.24
CA GLN A 211 8.84 4.48 -13.34
C GLN A 211 9.70 5.70 -13.02
N ASP A 212 9.13 6.69 -12.32
CA ASP A 212 9.84 7.91 -11.92
C ASP A 212 10.60 7.68 -10.61
N ALA A 213 11.94 7.76 -10.67
CA ALA A 213 12.80 7.60 -9.50
C ALA A 213 12.67 8.74 -8.48
N SER A 214 12.18 9.92 -8.88
CA SER A 214 11.99 11.06 -7.98
C SER A 214 10.73 10.91 -7.11
N ALA A 215 9.77 10.08 -7.55
CA ALA A 215 8.48 9.87 -6.91
C ALA A 215 8.58 8.93 -5.70
N THR A 216 9.20 9.40 -4.61
CA THR A 216 9.38 8.60 -3.38
C THR A 216 8.92 9.38 -2.15
N CYS A 217 8.38 8.67 -1.16
CA CYS A 217 7.86 9.26 0.08
C CYS A 217 8.60 8.76 1.32
N TRP A 218 8.47 9.48 2.44
CA TRP A 218 9.01 9.07 3.73
C TRP A 218 8.11 8.04 4.40
N VAL A 219 8.66 6.85 4.66
CA VAL A 219 7.92 5.72 5.22
C VAL A 219 8.52 5.30 6.56
N ARG A 220 7.65 5.09 7.55
CA ARG A 220 8.06 4.62 8.89
C ARG A 220 8.50 3.17 8.83
N VAL A 221 9.53 2.85 9.61
CA VAL A 221 10.06 1.50 9.78
C VAL A 221 9.63 0.96 11.13
N ALA A 222 8.90 -0.15 11.15
CA ALA A 222 8.55 -0.87 12.37
C ALA A 222 9.83 -1.38 13.05
N GLN A 223 9.94 -1.17 14.36
CA GLN A 223 11.06 -1.62 15.18
C GLN A 223 10.58 -2.72 16.13
N ARG A 224 11.46 -3.66 16.49
CA ARG A 224 11.14 -4.77 17.40
C ARG A 224 10.78 -4.27 18.81
N SER A 225 11.42 -3.19 19.25
CA SER A 225 11.13 -2.49 20.50
C SER A 225 11.34 -0.98 20.32
N ALA A 226 10.38 -0.16 20.74
CA ALA A 226 10.47 1.30 20.70
C ALA A 226 9.67 1.93 21.85
N GLY A 227 10.31 2.80 22.63
CA GLY A 227 9.71 3.49 23.77
C GLY A 227 10.34 4.86 24.00
N GLY A 228 9.89 5.55 25.06
CA GLY A 228 10.41 6.87 25.42
C GLY A 228 11.88 6.83 25.85
N GLY A 229 12.80 7.02 24.91
CA GLY A 229 14.26 7.03 25.16
C GLY A 229 14.92 5.64 25.19
N MET A 230 14.22 4.59 24.78
CA MET A 230 14.77 3.23 24.71
C MET A 230 14.22 2.47 23.51
N GLY A 231 14.94 1.44 23.06
CA GLY A 231 14.44 0.52 22.04
C GLY A 231 15.56 -0.14 21.25
N SER A 232 15.16 -0.75 20.14
CA SER A 232 16.04 -1.25 19.09
C SER A 232 15.89 -0.37 17.85
N GLN A 233 16.98 -0.14 17.13
CA GLN A 233 16.94 0.57 15.85
C GLN A 233 17.68 -0.22 14.77
N PHE A 234 16.91 -0.69 13.80
CA PHE A 234 17.40 -1.29 12.57
C PHE A 234 16.84 -0.47 11.41
N LEU A 235 17.70 0.37 10.82
CA LEU A 235 17.34 1.16 9.65
C LEU A 235 17.80 0.42 8.37
N PRO A 236 16.86 0.16 7.44
CA PRO A 236 17.22 -0.32 6.11
C PRO A 236 18.17 0.66 5.41
N ARG A 237 19.21 0.13 4.76
CA ARG A 237 20.16 0.89 3.93
C ARG A 237 19.64 1.04 2.52
N ILE A 238 20.16 2.03 1.80
CA ILE A 238 19.87 2.23 0.36
C ILE A 238 20.18 0.93 -0.39
N GLY A 239 19.27 0.54 -1.28
CA GLY A 239 19.34 -0.69 -2.07
C GLY A 239 18.74 -1.93 -1.40
N GLN A 240 18.49 -1.88 -0.09
CA GLN A 240 17.82 -3.00 0.58
C GLN A 240 16.34 -3.07 0.22
N GLU A 241 15.85 -4.30 0.12
CA GLU A 241 14.43 -4.57 -0.10
C GLU A 241 13.68 -4.65 1.23
N VAL A 242 12.51 -4.02 1.25
CA VAL A 242 11.65 -3.92 2.44
C VAL A 242 10.24 -4.40 2.13
N LEU A 243 9.60 -5.00 3.12
CA LEU A 243 8.19 -5.37 3.07
C LEU A 243 7.34 -4.20 3.59
N VAL A 244 6.40 -3.75 2.77
CA VAL A 244 5.53 -2.61 3.01
C VAL A 244 4.09 -3.08 3.15
N GLN A 245 3.45 -2.68 4.25
CA GLN A 245 2.02 -2.81 4.48
C GLN A 245 1.34 -1.45 4.40
N PHE A 246 0.02 -1.47 4.22
CA PHE A 246 -0.81 -0.28 4.08
C PHE A 246 -1.84 -0.26 5.22
N LEU A 247 -1.79 0.76 6.07
CA LEU A 247 -2.70 0.86 7.22
C LEU A 247 -4.14 1.02 6.72
N GLU A 248 -5.05 0.17 7.20
CA GLU A 248 -6.44 0.10 6.71
C GLU A 248 -6.57 -0.14 5.19
N ASN A 249 -5.58 -0.79 4.57
CA ASN A 249 -5.45 -0.97 3.12
C ASN A 249 -5.38 0.35 2.31
N ASP A 250 -5.07 1.47 2.98
CA ASP A 250 -4.95 2.78 2.34
C ASP A 250 -3.58 2.92 1.64
N ILE A 251 -3.59 3.04 0.30
CA ILE A 251 -2.39 3.19 -0.54
C ILE A 251 -1.49 4.36 -0.13
N ASP A 252 -2.03 5.41 0.50
CA ASP A 252 -1.27 6.60 0.91
C ASP A 252 -0.66 6.43 2.31
N ARG A 253 -0.88 5.28 2.96
CA ARG A 253 -0.43 5.02 4.33
C ARG A 253 0.50 3.80 4.42
N PRO A 254 1.63 3.82 3.69
CA PRO A 254 2.61 2.75 3.77
C PRO A 254 3.32 2.74 5.14
N ILE A 255 3.65 1.54 5.60
CA ILE A 255 4.55 1.29 6.72
C ILE A 255 5.44 0.10 6.38
N ILE A 256 6.74 0.23 6.63
CA ILE A 256 7.68 -0.87 6.48
C ILE A 256 7.56 -1.75 7.72
N VAL A 257 7.28 -3.04 7.52
CA VAL A 257 7.12 -4.03 8.59
C VAL A 257 8.33 -4.96 8.74
N GLY A 258 9.24 -4.95 7.77
CA GLY A 258 10.46 -5.74 7.81
C GLY A 258 11.35 -5.50 6.58
N ALA A 259 12.57 -6.05 6.63
CA ALA A 259 13.48 -6.14 5.49
C ALA A 259 13.45 -7.55 4.92
N LEU A 260 13.64 -7.67 3.60
CA LEU A 260 13.67 -8.94 2.88
C LEU A 260 15.07 -9.17 2.30
N TYR A 261 15.58 -10.39 2.46
CA TYR A 261 16.68 -10.86 1.63
C TYR A 261 16.12 -11.25 0.27
N ASN A 262 16.82 -10.87 -0.80
CA ASN A 262 16.32 -11.03 -2.18
C ASN A 262 17.29 -11.78 -3.11
N GLY A 263 18.26 -12.49 -2.53
CA GLY A 263 19.18 -13.34 -3.28
C GLY A 263 20.20 -12.60 -4.14
N GLN A 264 20.23 -11.25 -4.12
CA GLN A 264 21.36 -10.45 -4.62
C GLN A 264 22.57 -10.75 -3.74
N GLY A 265 23.20 -11.88 -4.02
CA GLY A 265 24.29 -12.38 -3.20
C GLY A 265 24.60 -13.86 -3.21
N GLU A 266 23.70 -14.65 -3.76
CA GLU A 266 23.70 -16.11 -3.61
C GLU A 266 24.09 -16.81 -4.93
N GLY A 267 25.07 -16.28 -5.66
CA GLY A 267 25.61 -16.96 -6.86
C GLY A 267 24.62 -17.14 -8.00
N GLY A 268 23.72 -16.17 -8.18
CA GLY A 268 22.97 -16.01 -9.42
C GLY A 268 21.67 -16.78 -9.55
N GLN A 269 21.10 -17.38 -8.48
CA GLN A 269 19.70 -17.81 -8.56
C GLN A 269 18.77 -16.59 -8.57
N ALA A 270 18.32 -16.21 -9.77
CA ALA A 270 17.20 -15.29 -9.92
C ALA A 270 15.95 -15.94 -9.32
N PRO A 271 15.17 -15.26 -8.46
CA PRO A 271 13.94 -15.81 -7.93
C PRO A 271 12.95 -16.04 -9.08
N THR A 272 12.67 -17.30 -9.42
CA THR A 272 11.55 -17.65 -10.30
C THR A 272 10.33 -18.03 -9.46
N PRO A 273 9.11 -17.57 -9.79
CA PRO A 273 7.90 -18.07 -9.17
C PRO A 273 7.79 -19.58 -9.46
N GLY A 274 8.03 -20.43 -8.45
CA GLY A 274 7.95 -21.89 -8.59
C GLY A 274 9.28 -22.64 -8.45
N GLY A 275 10.40 -21.97 -8.15
CA GLY A 275 11.65 -22.62 -7.72
C GLY A 275 12.33 -23.52 -8.75
N LYS A 276 11.91 -23.50 -10.02
CA LYS A 276 12.59 -24.18 -11.12
C LYS A 276 13.49 -23.17 -11.82
N SER A 277 14.80 -23.40 -11.76
CA SER A 277 15.79 -22.75 -12.61
C SER A 277 16.12 -23.70 -13.76
N GLU A 278 16.06 -23.20 -15.01
CA GLU A 278 16.57 -23.93 -16.19
C GLU A 278 18.09 -23.73 -16.39
N ARG A 279 18.73 -22.91 -15.55
CA ARG A 279 20.18 -22.68 -15.53
C ARG A 279 20.78 -23.29 -14.27
N ASP A 280 21.82 -24.10 -14.43
CA ASP A 280 22.68 -24.52 -13.32
C ASP A 280 23.18 -23.28 -12.57
N SER A 281 23.16 -23.32 -11.24
CA SER A 281 23.74 -22.26 -10.41
C SER A 281 25.20 -22.09 -10.79
N ASP A 282 25.60 -20.86 -11.14
CA ASP A 282 27.02 -20.54 -11.35
C ASP A 282 27.71 -20.51 -9.98
N THR A 283 28.16 -21.68 -9.52
CA THR A 283 28.88 -21.82 -8.27
C THR A 283 30.34 -21.38 -8.38
N ALA A 284 30.80 -20.96 -9.57
CA ALA A 284 32.18 -20.52 -9.77
C ALA A 284 32.51 -19.22 -8.99
N VAL A 285 31.48 -18.45 -8.59
CA VAL A 285 31.67 -17.30 -7.68
C VAL A 285 31.96 -17.71 -6.23
N PHE A 286 31.62 -18.94 -5.81
CA PHE A 286 31.90 -19.46 -4.47
C PHE A 286 33.24 -20.20 -4.47
N LYS A 287 34.33 -19.50 -4.15
CA LYS A 287 35.60 -20.17 -3.81
C LYS A 287 35.38 -21.14 -2.63
N ALA A 288 36.11 -22.26 -2.59
CA ALA A 288 36.08 -23.17 -1.44
C ALA A 288 36.63 -22.45 -0.18
N ALA A 289 35.89 -22.52 0.92
CA ALA A 289 36.33 -21.99 2.22
C ALA A 289 37.28 -22.96 2.92
N HIS A 290 38.15 -22.43 3.78
CA HIS A 290 39.03 -23.22 4.65
C HIS A 290 39.33 -22.44 5.96
N ASP A 291 40.05 -23.05 6.91
CA ASP A 291 40.30 -22.47 8.25
C ASP A 291 40.95 -21.07 8.27
N HIS A 292 41.49 -20.62 7.13
CA HIS A 292 42.16 -19.33 6.95
C HIS A 292 41.59 -18.53 5.75
N GLY A 293 40.49 -18.97 5.14
CA GLY A 293 39.95 -18.39 3.92
C GLY A 293 38.43 -18.48 3.86
N VAL A 294 37.77 -17.37 3.54
CA VAL A 294 36.32 -17.30 3.34
C VAL A 294 35.91 -17.89 1.99
N SER A 295 34.67 -18.38 1.90
CA SER A 295 34.08 -18.67 0.59
C SER A 295 33.86 -17.38 -0.19
N GLY A 296 33.82 -17.46 -1.53
CA GLY A 296 33.48 -16.32 -2.36
C GLY A 296 32.04 -15.87 -2.07
N GLN A 297 31.85 -14.64 -1.61
CA GLN A 297 30.53 -14.10 -1.31
C GLN A 297 29.93 -13.53 -2.60
N GLY A 298 28.78 -14.02 -3.03
CA GLY A 298 28.13 -13.53 -4.25
C GLY A 298 27.45 -12.17 -4.07
N ASN A 299 27.48 -11.55 -2.88
CA ASN A 299 26.76 -10.32 -2.50
C ASN A 299 27.16 -9.09 -3.32
N VAL A 300 26.44 -8.89 -4.42
CA VAL A 300 26.57 -7.71 -5.30
C VAL A 300 25.98 -6.44 -4.71
N ALA A 301 25.22 -6.52 -3.61
CA ALA A 301 24.67 -5.35 -2.91
C ALA A 301 25.69 -4.67 -1.95
N GLY A 302 26.97 -5.06 -2.02
CA GLY A 302 28.06 -4.35 -1.36
C GLY A 302 28.09 -4.51 0.17
N GLY A 303 27.99 -5.74 0.67
CA GLY A 303 28.08 -6.03 2.11
C GLY A 303 28.35 -7.49 2.44
N ASN A 304 28.70 -7.75 3.70
CA ASN A 304 28.89 -9.11 4.21
C ASN A 304 27.57 -9.89 4.13
N SER A 305 27.60 -11.12 3.62
CA SER A 305 26.42 -11.98 3.54
C SER A 305 25.83 -12.24 4.93
N PRO A 306 24.53 -12.59 5.01
CA PRO A 306 23.88 -12.94 6.27
C PRO A 306 24.59 -14.10 6.93
N LEU A 307 24.43 -14.21 8.25
CA LEU A 307 25.10 -15.26 9.03
C LEU A 307 24.63 -16.67 8.67
N TRP A 308 23.48 -16.76 8.03
CA TRP A 308 22.96 -17.94 7.38
C TRP A 308 22.95 -17.67 5.87
N HIS A 309 23.70 -18.45 5.10
CA HIS A 309 23.46 -18.55 3.65
C HIS A 309 23.70 -19.99 3.20
N GLY A 310 22.85 -20.44 2.27
CA GLY A 310 22.69 -21.84 1.89
C GLY A 310 23.60 -22.30 0.74
N ALA A 311 24.49 -21.45 0.24
CA ALA A 311 25.35 -21.77 -0.89
C ALA A 311 26.75 -22.25 -0.45
N ALA A 312 27.16 -23.43 -0.90
CA ALA A 312 28.51 -23.98 -0.72
C ALA A 312 28.89 -24.91 -1.90
N ALA A 313 30.19 -25.00 -2.22
CA ALA A 313 30.71 -25.79 -3.34
C ALA A 313 31.30 -27.17 -2.95
N ASP A 314 31.35 -27.56 -1.66
CA ASP A 314 31.82 -28.88 -1.24
C ASP A 314 31.26 -29.42 0.11
N THR A 315 31.69 -30.65 0.42
CA THR A 315 31.05 -31.61 1.34
C THR A 315 31.02 -31.15 2.79
N ALA A 316 29.85 -31.21 3.40
CA ALA A 316 29.55 -30.60 4.69
C ALA A 316 29.39 -29.06 4.69
N GLY A 317 29.26 -28.38 3.53
CA GLY A 317 28.64 -27.05 3.39
C GLY A 317 27.15 -26.97 3.83
N HIS A 318 26.75 -27.93 4.66
CA HIS A 318 25.55 -28.75 4.50
C HIS A 318 25.15 -29.46 5.82
N ARG A 319 25.67 -29.08 6.99
CA ARG A 319 25.14 -29.59 8.29
C ARG A 319 24.55 -28.48 9.16
N ASN A 320 23.71 -27.73 8.44
CA ASN A 320 22.70 -26.75 8.81
C ASN A 320 23.20 -25.33 9.13
N SER A 321 23.59 -24.55 8.10
CA SER A 321 23.79 -23.09 8.25
C SER A 321 22.53 -22.36 8.70
N ALA A 322 21.34 -22.98 8.63
CA ALA A 322 20.13 -22.49 9.27
C ALA A 322 20.10 -22.68 10.80
N ALA A 323 21.00 -23.49 11.38
CA ALA A 323 21.22 -23.58 12.82
C ALA A 323 22.06 -22.40 13.34
N GLN A 324 22.61 -21.57 12.44
CA GLN A 324 23.25 -20.32 12.80
C GLN A 324 22.22 -19.18 12.75
N TRP A 325 21.98 -18.56 13.90
CA TRP A 325 21.23 -17.32 14.02
C TRP A 325 22.21 -16.23 14.41
N GLY A 326 22.04 -15.02 13.89
CA GLY A 326 22.83 -13.90 14.39
C GLY A 326 22.34 -12.52 13.97
N VAL A 327 23.01 -11.49 14.51
CA VAL A 327 23.02 -10.14 13.95
C VAL A 327 24.43 -9.83 13.51
N ARG A 328 24.56 -9.43 12.24
CA ARG A 328 25.79 -8.89 11.68
C ARG A 328 25.51 -7.47 11.18
N SER A 329 26.29 -6.51 11.64
CA SER A 329 26.25 -5.14 11.13
C SER A 329 27.14 -4.99 9.90
N LYS A 330 27.13 -3.80 9.30
CA LYS A 330 28.15 -3.38 8.34
C LYS A 330 28.71 -2.05 8.85
N GLU A 331 30.02 -1.86 8.74
CA GLU A 331 30.67 -0.58 8.95
C GLU A 331 30.03 0.48 8.04
N PHE A 332 30.01 1.73 8.52
CA PHE A 332 29.46 2.83 7.75
C PHE A 332 30.54 3.37 6.81
N GLY A 333 30.31 3.33 5.49
CA GLY A 333 31.28 3.73 4.47
C GLY A 333 32.50 2.81 4.32
N GLY A 334 32.54 1.69 5.04
CA GLY A 334 33.61 0.71 5.05
C GLY A 334 33.14 -0.73 4.85
N ALA A 335 34.07 -1.68 4.93
CA ALA A 335 33.82 -3.10 4.72
C ALA A 335 33.75 -3.91 6.04
N GLY A 336 34.10 -3.30 7.17
CA GLY A 336 34.08 -3.95 8.47
C GLY A 336 32.67 -4.35 8.94
N TYR A 337 32.61 -5.05 10.07
CA TYR A 337 31.36 -5.45 10.72
C TYR A 337 31.54 -5.78 12.19
N ASN A 338 30.44 -5.74 12.93
CA ASN A 338 30.30 -6.36 14.24
C ASN A 338 29.28 -7.51 14.14
N GLN A 339 29.45 -8.55 14.95
CA GLN A 339 28.65 -9.76 14.86
C GLN A 339 28.35 -10.32 16.24
N LEU A 340 27.11 -10.73 16.43
CA LEU A 340 26.68 -11.66 17.47
C LEU A 340 26.09 -12.88 16.77
N LEU A 341 26.67 -14.05 17.02
CA LEU A 341 26.31 -15.32 16.39
C LEU A 341 26.02 -16.37 17.46
N PHE A 342 24.94 -17.11 17.25
CA PHE A 342 24.57 -18.32 17.96
C PHE A 342 24.61 -19.47 16.95
N ASP A 343 25.29 -20.55 17.29
CA ASP A 343 25.34 -21.77 16.49
C ASP A 343 24.68 -22.88 17.30
N ASP A 344 23.49 -23.27 16.89
CA ASP A 344 22.65 -24.28 17.54
C ASP A 344 22.89 -25.68 16.95
N THR A 345 24.03 -25.90 16.29
CA THR A 345 24.39 -27.25 15.82
C THR A 345 24.41 -28.23 16.99
N ASP A 346 23.74 -29.37 16.79
CA ASP A 346 23.66 -30.48 17.73
C ASP A 346 25.00 -30.80 18.40
N ASN A 347 25.01 -30.77 19.74
CA ASN A 347 26.18 -31.03 20.60
C ASN A 347 27.39 -30.10 20.36
N GLN A 348 27.20 -29.01 19.62
CA GLN A 348 28.25 -28.06 19.24
C GLN A 348 27.80 -26.62 19.48
N GLY A 349 26.97 -26.42 20.51
CA GLY A 349 26.47 -25.11 20.91
C GLY A 349 27.59 -24.11 21.09
N ARG A 350 27.48 -22.96 20.39
CA ARG A 350 28.51 -21.93 20.41
C ARG A 350 27.91 -20.53 20.36
N ILE A 351 28.57 -19.56 21.00
CA ILE A 351 28.26 -18.14 20.88
C ILE A 351 29.53 -17.39 20.51
N GLN A 352 29.43 -16.47 19.56
CA GLN A 352 30.52 -15.58 19.16
C GLN A 352 30.08 -14.11 19.17
N LEU A 353 30.84 -13.27 19.87
CA LEU A 353 30.78 -11.82 19.77
C LEU A 353 32.06 -11.33 19.09
N LYS A 354 31.95 -10.68 17.93
CA LYS A 354 33.10 -10.35 17.08
C LYS A 354 33.03 -8.92 16.55
N SER A 355 34.20 -8.31 16.41
CA SER A 355 34.43 -7.14 15.58
C SER A 355 35.51 -7.46 14.54
N SER A 356 35.28 -7.07 13.29
CA SER A 356 36.32 -7.16 12.26
C SER A 356 37.51 -6.26 12.58
N HIS A 357 37.32 -5.22 13.42
CA HIS A 357 38.40 -4.36 13.87
C HIS A 357 39.38 -5.16 14.76
N ALA A 358 40.65 -5.20 14.33
CA ALA A 358 41.72 -5.98 14.95
C ALA A 358 41.38 -7.48 15.14
N ALA A 359 40.48 -8.03 14.31
CA ALA A 359 40.01 -9.42 14.40
C ALA A 359 39.65 -9.85 15.84
N SER A 360 38.97 -8.96 16.58
CA SER A 360 38.71 -9.14 18.00
C SER A 360 37.42 -9.92 18.24
N GLU A 361 37.49 -11.01 19.01
CA GLU A 361 36.34 -11.87 19.28
C GLU A 361 36.37 -12.53 20.67
N LEU A 362 35.18 -12.72 21.22
CA LEU A 362 34.88 -13.56 22.38
C LEU A 362 34.07 -14.76 21.91
N ASN A 363 34.63 -15.96 22.07
CA ASN A 363 34.04 -17.23 21.67
C ASN A 363 33.72 -18.07 22.91
N LEU A 364 32.52 -18.68 22.96
CA LEU A 364 32.05 -19.52 24.06
C LEU A 364 31.48 -20.85 23.53
N GLY A 365 31.65 -21.94 24.29
CA GLY A 365 31.10 -23.26 23.99
C GLY A 365 32.03 -24.11 23.13
N HIS A 366 31.56 -24.52 21.96
CA HIS A 366 32.32 -25.32 21.00
C HIS A 366 33.20 -24.44 20.10
N LEU A 367 34.50 -24.38 20.40
CA LEU A 367 35.44 -23.46 19.75
C LEU A 367 35.97 -24.09 18.47
N ILE A 368 35.66 -23.48 17.32
CA ILE A 368 36.12 -23.95 16.01
C ILE A 368 36.69 -22.79 15.19
N HIS A 369 37.50 -23.12 14.18
CA HIS A 369 37.83 -22.15 13.14
C HIS A 369 36.56 -21.71 12.42
N ALA A 370 36.35 -20.40 12.29
CA ALA A 370 35.17 -19.83 11.65
C ALA A 370 35.59 -18.78 10.61
N ALA A 371 35.08 -18.95 9.38
CA ALA A 371 35.26 -18.01 8.28
C ALA A 371 33.89 -17.76 7.65
N ASP A 372 33.23 -16.66 8.03
CA ASP A 372 31.80 -16.44 7.73
C ASP A 372 30.90 -17.60 8.19
N ASN A 373 30.14 -18.21 7.27
CA ASN A 373 29.26 -19.36 7.52
C ASN A 373 30.04 -20.70 7.53
N TYR A 374 31.32 -20.69 7.18
CA TYR A 374 32.16 -21.89 7.22
C TYR A 374 32.43 -22.33 8.66
N ARG A 375 32.16 -23.60 8.91
CA ARG A 375 32.43 -24.30 10.18
C ARG A 375 33.66 -25.18 9.99
N GLY A 376 34.81 -24.67 10.42
CA GLY A 376 36.12 -25.28 10.25
C GLY A 376 36.48 -26.25 11.37
N SER A 377 37.79 -26.50 11.52
CA SER A 377 38.32 -27.49 12.45
C SER A 377 38.13 -27.11 13.93
N LEU A 378 38.00 -28.12 14.79
CA LEU A 378 37.88 -27.96 16.25
C LEU A 378 39.17 -27.37 16.83
N ARG A 379 39.03 -26.31 17.63
CA ARG A 379 40.10 -25.68 18.39
C ARG A 379 40.07 -26.05 19.87
N GLY A 380 38.89 -26.32 20.42
CA GLY A 380 38.72 -26.66 21.83
C GLY A 380 37.30 -26.45 22.33
N THR A 381 37.14 -26.38 23.65
CA THR A 381 35.86 -26.12 24.31
C THR A 381 36.05 -25.14 25.47
N GLY A 382 35.00 -24.41 25.84
CA GLY A 382 35.02 -23.48 26.97
C GLY A 382 34.89 -22.02 26.54
N ALA A 383 35.85 -21.18 26.88
CA ALA A 383 35.82 -19.75 26.59
C ALA A 383 37.16 -19.28 26.01
N GLU A 384 37.10 -18.37 25.04
CA GLU A 384 38.27 -17.82 24.36
C GLU A 384 38.09 -16.33 24.07
N LEU A 385 39.12 -15.55 24.38
CA LEU A 385 39.26 -14.16 23.93
C LEU A 385 40.45 -14.08 22.96
N ARG A 386 40.22 -13.62 21.73
CA ARG A 386 41.24 -13.50 20.69
C ARG A 386 41.22 -12.10 20.07
N THR A 387 42.38 -11.52 19.82
CA THR A 387 42.56 -10.24 19.12
C THR A 387 43.95 -10.18 18.49
N ASP A 388 44.07 -9.49 17.35
CA ASP A 388 45.36 -9.18 16.71
C ASP A 388 45.94 -7.85 17.24
N GLY A 389 45.19 -7.14 18.09
CA GLY A 389 45.62 -5.91 18.77
C GLY A 389 46.19 -6.15 20.16
N TYR A 390 46.57 -5.06 20.85
CA TYR A 390 46.93 -5.11 22.27
C TYR A 390 45.68 -5.27 23.14
N GLY A 391 45.72 -6.22 24.08
CA GLY A 391 44.65 -6.45 25.06
C GLY A 391 45.04 -6.02 26.48
N ALA A 392 44.04 -5.66 27.29
CA ALA A 392 44.21 -5.43 28.73
C ALA A 392 43.00 -5.94 29.50
N VAL A 393 43.24 -6.72 30.56
CA VAL A 393 42.22 -7.11 31.53
C VAL A 393 42.39 -6.24 32.77
N ARG A 394 41.32 -5.54 33.18
CA ARG A 394 41.33 -4.65 34.34
C ARG A 394 40.21 -5.04 35.31
N ALA A 395 40.58 -5.37 36.54
CA ALA A 395 39.63 -5.73 37.59
C ALA A 395 39.92 -4.92 38.85
N GLY A 396 39.19 -3.82 39.05
CA GLY A 396 39.42 -2.88 40.16
C GLY A 396 39.19 -3.49 41.55
N ALA A 397 38.38 -4.55 41.63
CA ALA A 397 38.15 -5.33 42.85
C ALA A 397 39.03 -6.59 42.98
N GLY A 398 39.97 -6.80 42.04
CA GLY A 398 40.81 -7.99 41.95
C GLY A 398 40.39 -8.97 40.86
N LEU A 399 41.35 -9.76 40.37
CA LEU A 399 41.15 -10.82 39.37
C LEU A 399 41.49 -12.16 40.01
N LEU A 400 40.52 -13.07 40.08
CA LEU A 400 40.76 -14.46 40.49
C LEU A 400 40.87 -15.33 39.24
N VAL A 401 42.05 -15.92 39.04
CA VAL A 401 42.26 -16.99 38.06
C VAL A 401 42.58 -18.24 38.85
N SER A 402 41.74 -19.27 38.71
CA SER A 402 41.92 -20.55 39.38
C SER A 402 41.76 -21.69 38.39
N SER A 403 42.61 -22.70 38.49
CA SER A 403 42.45 -24.00 37.84
C SER A 403 42.18 -25.05 38.92
N TYR A 404 41.37 -26.07 38.59
CA TYR A 404 41.16 -27.21 39.48
C TYR A 404 42.19 -28.32 39.23
#